data_AF-A0A7J6WXB8-F1
#
_entry.id   AF-A0A7J6WXB8-F1
#
_cell.length_a   1.000
_cell.length_b   1.000
_cell.length_c   1.000
_cell.angle_alpha   90.00
_cell.angle_beta   90.00
_cell.angle_gamma   90.00
#
_symmetry.space_group_name_H-M   'P 1'
#
loop_
_entity.id
_entity.type
_entity.pdbx_description
1 polymer ?
#
loop_
_entity_poly.entity_id
_entity_poly.type
_entity_poly.pdbx_seq_one_letter_code
_entity_poly.pdbx_strand_id
1 'polypeptide(L)'
;MASEEFGDDFMVLKPHEGGSYDLVKLLFSRKTDENSFTDCPTGTHVNEFRRRRLIFISVVAQKMLLSMTKPMAWIGVVFEMWLNCSLSVLLLNLLKGKLVLPDSTSVTFRSTIGNIDKRVDLDKNILYGESRYYGALSIMASKLSYENEAFINNTVTNEWKVIFSIIYLLSIK
;
A
#
# COMPACT_ATOMS: atom_id res chain seq x y z
N MET A 1 14.64 0.91 30.82
CA MET A 1 15.63 1.42 29.86
C MET A 1 16.62 0.30 29.60
N ALA A 2 16.36 -0.50 28.55
CA ALA A 2 17.28 -1.54 28.10
C ALA A 2 17.89 -1.03 26.79
N SER A 3 19.18 -0.75 26.82
CA SER A 3 20.00 -0.54 25.63
C SER A 3 20.15 -1.90 24.95
N GLU A 4 19.44 -2.11 23.86
CA GLU A 4 19.69 -3.26 22.98
C GLU A 4 21.06 -3.05 22.32
N GLU A 5 22.07 -3.73 22.85
CA GLU A 5 23.36 -3.96 22.18
C GLU A 5 23.09 -4.82 20.94
N PHE A 6 22.66 -4.18 19.86
CA PHE A 6 22.76 -4.78 18.53
C PHE A 6 24.26 -4.93 18.23
N GLY A 7 24.72 -6.17 18.08
CA GLY A 7 26.15 -6.47 17.91
C GLY A 7 26.78 -5.68 16.77
N ASP A 8 27.96 -5.11 16.99
CA ASP A 8 28.66 -4.11 16.15
C ASP A 8 29.08 -4.56 14.73
N ASP A 9 28.42 -5.53 14.10
CA ASP A 9 28.78 -6.06 12.78
C ASP A 9 27.61 -6.07 11.78
N PHE A 10 26.69 -5.10 11.88
CA PHE A 10 25.65 -4.87 10.87
C PHE A 10 25.85 -3.53 10.15
N MET A 11 25.47 -3.52 8.87
CA MET A 11 25.57 -2.37 7.97
C MET A 11 24.17 -1.97 7.54
N VAL A 12 23.72 -0.77 7.93
CA VAL A 12 22.39 -0.25 7.58
C VAL A 12 22.49 0.64 6.35
N LEU A 13 21.63 0.41 5.36
CA LEU A 13 21.58 1.23 4.15
C LEU A 13 20.50 2.31 4.29
N LYS A 14 20.88 3.57 4.09
CA LYS A 14 19.99 4.74 4.11
C LYS A 14 19.90 5.37 2.71
N PRO A 15 19.10 4.82 1.79
CA PRO A 15 19.04 5.25 0.39
C PRO A 15 18.52 6.68 0.18
N HIS A 16 17.99 7.35 1.21
CA HIS A 16 17.38 8.68 1.14
C HIS A 16 18.36 9.83 1.45
N GLU A 17 19.50 9.56 2.08
CA GLU A 17 20.38 10.61 2.64
C GLU A 17 21.59 10.98 1.75
N GLY A 18 21.79 10.29 0.62
CA GLY A 18 22.96 10.48 -0.23
C GLY A 18 22.69 10.94 -1.67
N GLY A 19 23.65 11.69 -2.21
CA GLY A 19 23.63 12.18 -3.59
C GLY A 19 24.10 11.14 -4.62
N SER A 20 24.15 11.50 -5.90
CA SER A 20 24.77 10.66 -6.94
C SER A 20 26.28 10.50 -6.75
N TYR A 21 26.94 11.52 -6.17
CA TYR A 21 28.36 11.50 -5.82
C TYR A 21 28.71 10.42 -4.79
N ASP A 22 27.90 10.31 -3.73
CA ASP A 22 28.09 9.32 -2.66
C ASP A 22 27.94 7.88 -3.18
N LEU A 23 27.13 7.70 -4.24
CA LEU A 23 26.92 6.42 -4.89
C LEU A 23 28.18 5.98 -5.67
N VAL A 24 28.80 6.92 -6.38
CA VAL A 24 30.08 6.71 -7.07
C VAL A 24 31.20 6.50 -6.05
N LYS A 25 31.22 7.27 -4.96
CA LYS A 25 32.16 7.10 -3.84
C LYS A 25 32.08 5.70 -3.25
N LEU A 26 30.88 5.11 -3.14
CA LEU A 26 30.68 3.73 -2.65
C LEU A 26 31.33 2.67 -3.56
N LEU A 27 31.35 2.92 -4.87
CA LEU A 27 31.93 2.00 -5.85
C LEU A 27 33.46 2.02 -5.83
N PHE A 28 34.07 3.20 -5.64
CA PHE A 28 35.53 3.39 -5.77
C PHE A 28 36.27 3.51 -4.43
N SER A 29 35.63 3.99 -3.36
CA SER A 29 36.27 4.18 -2.05
C SER A 29 36.27 2.91 -1.22
N ARG A 30 37.39 2.66 -0.51
CA ARG A 30 37.53 1.56 0.46
C ARG A 30 36.96 1.82 1.84
N LYS A 31 36.52 3.05 2.06
CA LYS A 31 35.95 3.52 3.32
C LYS A 31 34.45 3.66 3.16
N THR A 32 33.74 2.68 3.70
CA THR A 32 32.27 2.60 3.72
C THR A 32 31.67 3.32 4.93
N ASP A 33 32.47 3.64 5.95
CA ASP A 33 32.10 4.45 7.11
C ASP A 33 31.96 5.96 6.78
N GLU A 34 32.65 6.45 5.76
CA GLU A 34 32.59 7.86 5.33
C GLU A 34 31.52 8.14 4.26
N ASN A 35 30.49 7.30 4.13
CA ASN A 35 29.47 7.42 3.09
C ASN A 35 28.07 7.61 3.68
N SER A 36 27.35 8.65 3.21
CA SER A 36 26.01 9.01 3.64
C SER A 36 24.95 7.92 3.42
N PHE A 37 25.23 6.95 2.54
CA PHE A 37 24.30 5.83 2.26
C PHE A 37 24.41 4.65 3.23
N THR A 38 25.43 4.61 4.08
CA THR A 38 25.79 3.42 4.85
C THR A 38 26.13 3.77 6.28
N ASP A 39 25.34 3.28 7.22
CA ASP A 39 25.63 3.35 8.65
C ASP A 39 26.44 2.10 9.04
N CYS A 40 27.72 2.30 9.34
CA CYS A 40 28.67 1.24 9.70
C CYS A 40 29.50 1.67 10.92
N PRO A 41 29.95 0.72 11.75
CA PRO A 41 30.95 0.99 12.78
C PRO A 41 32.21 1.61 12.17
N THR A 42 32.76 2.64 12.83
CA THR A 42 33.95 3.38 12.39
C THR A 42 35.12 2.42 12.14
N GLY A 43 35.72 2.45 10.94
CA GLY A 43 36.80 1.54 10.55
C GLY A 43 36.38 0.28 9.78
N THR A 44 35.11 0.16 9.37
CA THR A 44 34.64 -0.96 8.53
C THR A 44 35.23 -0.88 7.12
N HIS A 45 36.25 -1.70 6.86
CA HIS A 45 36.91 -1.81 5.55
C HIS A 45 36.40 -3.01 4.76
N VAL A 46 35.52 -2.76 3.79
CA VAL A 46 35.09 -3.81 2.85
C VAL A 46 36.18 -4.01 1.78
N ASN A 47 37.19 -4.84 2.00
CA ASN A 47 38.28 -5.01 1.01
C ASN A 47 37.85 -5.72 -0.29
N GLU A 48 36.79 -6.51 -0.26
CA GLU A 48 36.32 -7.29 -1.42
C GLU A 48 35.52 -6.44 -2.41
N PHE A 49 36.03 -6.31 -3.65
CA PHE A 49 35.33 -5.61 -4.74
C PHE A 49 33.93 -6.19 -5.01
N ARG A 50 33.78 -7.52 -4.89
CA ARG A 50 32.50 -8.21 -5.07
C ARG A 50 31.45 -7.75 -4.05
N ARG A 51 31.84 -7.58 -2.79
CA ARG A 51 30.94 -7.17 -1.71
C ARG A 51 30.50 -5.72 -1.87
N ARG A 52 31.41 -4.82 -2.28
CA ARG A 52 31.06 -3.43 -2.61
C ARG A 52 30.11 -3.31 -3.77
N ARG A 53 30.34 -4.08 -4.83
CA ARG A 53 29.46 -4.12 -5.99
C ARG A 53 28.05 -4.57 -5.58
N LEU A 54 27.93 -5.54 -4.67
CA LEU A 54 26.63 -5.95 -4.13
C LEU A 54 25.96 -4.81 -3.35
N ILE A 55 26.67 -4.15 -2.44
CA ILE A 55 26.13 -2.99 -1.68
C ILE A 55 25.68 -1.88 -2.63
N PHE A 56 26.48 -1.56 -3.64
CA PHE A 56 26.12 -0.59 -4.66
C PHE A 56 24.85 -0.98 -5.42
N ILE A 57 24.75 -2.23 -5.88
CA ILE A 57 23.55 -2.74 -6.56
C ILE A 57 22.33 -2.66 -5.63
N SER A 58 22.47 -2.99 -4.35
CA SER A 58 21.41 -2.89 -3.36
C SER A 58 20.91 -1.46 -3.18
N VAL A 59 21.80 -0.47 -3.05
CA VAL A 59 21.41 0.95 -2.93
C VAL A 59 20.75 1.45 -4.21
N VAL A 60 21.28 1.08 -5.39
CA VAL A 60 20.67 1.42 -6.68
C VAL A 60 19.27 0.83 -6.81
N ALA A 61 19.09 -0.45 -6.46
CA ALA A 61 17.80 -1.11 -6.47
C ALA A 61 16.81 -0.44 -5.51
N GLN A 62 17.23 -0.12 -4.27
CA GLN A 62 16.40 0.61 -3.32
C GLN A 62 15.99 1.99 -3.84
N LYS A 63 16.92 2.74 -4.44
CA LYS A 63 16.63 4.06 -5.02
C LYS A 63 15.68 3.97 -6.22
N MET A 64 15.81 2.93 -7.04
CA MET A 64 14.89 2.65 -8.14
C MET A 64 13.49 2.32 -7.60
N LEU A 65 13.37 1.44 -6.60
CA LEU A 65 12.09 1.10 -5.97
C LEU A 65 11.42 2.33 -5.34
N LEU A 66 12.17 3.18 -4.63
CA LEU A 66 11.66 4.44 -4.07
C LEU A 66 11.21 5.42 -5.16
N SER A 67 11.95 5.48 -6.28
CA SER A 67 11.53 6.28 -7.43
C SER A 67 10.24 5.75 -8.06
N MET A 68 9.96 4.46 -7.95
CA MET A 68 8.74 3.83 -8.46
C MET A 68 7.52 4.05 -7.55
N THR A 69 7.69 4.50 -6.31
CA THR A 69 6.57 4.74 -5.38
C THR A 69 5.55 5.76 -5.93
N LYS A 70 6.03 6.88 -6.47
CA LYS A 70 5.17 7.94 -7.07
C LYS A 70 4.45 7.49 -8.34
N PRO A 71 5.12 6.93 -9.37
CA PRO A 71 4.43 6.47 -10.56
C PRO A 71 3.47 5.32 -10.26
N MET A 72 3.78 4.44 -9.31
CA MET A 72 2.87 3.36 -8.92
C MET A 72 1.58 3.89 -8.28
N ALA A 73 1.68 4.92 -7.42
CA ALA A 73 0.51 5.60 -6.87
C ALA A 73 -0.35 6.25 -7.98
N TRP A 74 0.28 6.91 -8.94
CA TRP A 74 -0.43 7.51 -10.08
C TRP A 74 -1.11 6.46 -10.96
N ILE A 75 -0.44 5.34 -11.25
CA ILE A 75 -1.02 4.21 -11.98
C ILE A 75 -2.26 3.68 -11.25
N GLY A 76 -2.21 3.53 -9.92
CA GLY A 76 -3.36 3.12 -9.12
C GLY A 76 -4.58 4.04 -9.32
N VAL A 77 -4.37 5.35 -9.25
CA VAL A 77 -5.44 6.34 -9.45
C VAL A 77 -6.03 6.27 -10.86
N VAL A 78 -5.20 6.17 -11.89
CA VAL A 78 -5.65 6.03 -13.29
C VAL A 78 -6.43 4.73 -13.48
N PHE A 79 -5.96 3.65 -12.85
CA PHE A 79 -6.62 2.35 -12.92
C PHE A 79 -8.00 2.38 -12.25
N GLU A 80 -8.13 3.03 -11.09
CA GLU A 80 -9.43 3.21 -10.42
C GLU A 80 -10.38 4.08 -11.22
N MET A 81 -9.90 5.16 -11.85
CA MET A 81 -10.72 5.97 -12.76
C MET A 81 -11.21 5.15 -13.95
N TRP A 82 -10.36 4.31 -14.52
CA TRP A 82 -10.75 3.41 -15.59
C TRP A 82 -11.76 2.37 -15.13
N LEU A 83 -11.62 1.78 -13.94
CA LEU A 83 -12.62 0.82 -13.46
C LEU A 83 -13.98 1.46 -13.17
N ASN A 84 -14.01 2.71 -12.70
CA ASN A 84 -15.24 3.43 -12.36
C ASN A 84 -15.89 4.18 -13.53
N CYS A 85 -15.16 4.40 -14.63
CA CYS A 85 -15.70 5.00 -15.85
C CYS A 85 -15.70 4.00 -17.00
N SER A 86 -16.67 4.08 -17.91
CA SER A 86 -16.56 3.34 -19.17
C SER A 86 -15.31 3.81 -19.94
N LEU A 87 -14.42 2.89 -20.34
CA LEU A 87 -13.17 3.20 -21.07
C LEU A 87 -13.41 4.15 -22.25
N SER A 88 -14.51 3.96 -22.99
CA SER A 88 -14.93 4.80 -24.11
C SER A 88 -15.21 6.25 -23.70
N VAL A 89 -15.88 6.47 -22.57
CA VAL A 89 -16.19 7.80 -22.04
C VAL A 89 -14.91 8.49 -21.56
N LEU A 90 -14.02 7.77 -20.88
CA LEU A 90 -12.75 8.31 -20.40
C LEU A 90 -11.82 8.72 -21.54
N LEU A 91 -11.70 7.87 -22.58
CA LEU A 91 -10.88 8.17 -23.76
C LEU A 91 -11.43 9.37 -24.56
N LEU A 92 -12.75 9.43 -24.76
CA LEU A 92 -13.40 10.55 -25.46
C LEU A 92 -13.29 11.87 -24.67
N ASN A 93 -13.39 11.81 -23.34
CA ASN A 93 -13.25 12.96 -22.46
C ASN A 93 -11.81 13.48 -22.38
N LEU A 94 -10.82 12.56 -22.41
CA LEU A 94 -9.41 12.90 -22.51
C LEU A 94 -9.11 13.61 -23.85
N LEU A 95 -9.61 13.09 -24.97
CA LEU A 95 -9.47 13.71 -26.29
C LEU A 95 -10.16 15.09 -26.38
N LYS A 96 -11.28 15.28 -25.67
CA LYS A 96 -12.02 16.55 -25.61
C LYS A 96 -11.44 17.54 -24.59
N GLY A 97 -10.38 17.17 -23.86
CA GLY A 97 -9.79 18.00 -22.80
C GLY A 97 -10.71 18.24 -21.59
N LYS A 98 -11.81 17.49 -21.46
CA LYS A 98 -12.79 17.59 -20.39
C LYS A 98 -12.75 16.32 -19.55
N LEU A 99 -11.72 16.18 -18.71
CA LEU A 99 -11.59 15.04 -17.82
C LEU A 99 -12.69 15.10 -16.75
N VAL A 100 -13.75 14.30 -16.91
CA VAL A 100 -14.77 14.10 -15.87
C VAL A 100 -14.22 13.06 -14.91
N LEU A 101 -13.78 13.51 -13.74
CA LEU A 101 -13.26 12.66 -12.69
C LEU A 101 -14.44 12.00 -11.96
N PRO A 102 -14.45 10.66 -11.80
CA PRO A 102 -15.44 10.00 -10.97
C PRO A 102 -15.28 10.48 -9.52
N ASP A 103 -16.39 10.88 -8.90
CA ASP A 103 -16.39 11.41 -7.55
C ASP A 103 -16.07 10.29 -6.55
N SER A 104 -14.87 10.34 -5.97
CA SER A 104 -14.40 9.36 -4.98
C SER A 104 -15.24 9.31 -3.71
N THR A 105 -16.07 10.32 -3.46
CA THR A 105 -16.97 10.39 -2.30
C THR A 105 -18.37 9.84 -2.58
N SER A 106 -18.68 9.53 -3.85
CA SER A 106 -19.97 8.99 -4.24
C SER A 106 -20.15 7.54 -3.80
N VAL A 107 -21.39 7.17 -3.44
CA VAL A 107 -21.80 5.79 -3.18
C VAL A 107 -21.62 4.88 -4.42
N THR A 108 -21.52 5.45 -5.63
CA THR A 108 -21.31 4.67 -6.86
C THR A 108 -19.84 4.39 -7.16
N PHE A 109 -18.93 5.13 -6.52
CA PHE A 109 -17.50 4.91 -6.68
C PHE A 109 -17.08 3.68 -5.91
N ARG A 110 -16.25 2.85 -6.53
CA ARG A 110 -15.78 1.60 -5.95
C ARG A 110 -14.28 1.44 -6.14
N SER A 111 -13.59 0.97 -5.13
CA SER A 111 -12.15 0.70 -5.18
C SER A 111 -11.81 -0.35 -6.24
N THR A 112 -10.52 -0.53 -6.52
CA THR A 112 -10.06 -1.65 -7.35
C THR A 112 -10.55 -3.00 -6.80
N ILE A 113 -10.54 -3.17 -5.47
CA ILE A 113 -10.93 -4.43 -4.80
C ILE A 113 -12.43 -4.68 -4.97
N GLY A 114 -13.28 -3.66 -4.77
CA GLY A 114 -14.72 -3.82 -4.94
C GLY A 114 -15.14 -4.01 -6.41
N ASN A 115 -14.32 -3.58 -7.36
CA ASN A 115 -14.52 -3.89 -8.79
C ASN A 115 -14.17 -5.35 -9.13
N ILE A 116 -13.20 -5.94 -8.44
CA ILE A 116 -12.84 -7.37 -8.57
C ILE A 116 -13.93 -8.25 -7.95
N ASP A 117 -14.33 -7.98 -6.71
CA ASP A 117 -15.40 -8.71 -6.03
C ASP A 117 -16.63 -7.84 -5.78
N LYS A 118 -17.57 -7.89 -6.72
CA LYS A 118 -18.75 -7.04 -6.72
C LYS A 118 -19.82 -7.41 -5.70
N ARG A 119 -19.71 -8.59 -5.05
CA ARG A 119 -20.72 -9.07 -4.10
C ARG A 119 -20.80 -8.13 -2.91
N VAL A 120 -21.99 -7.69 -2.55
CA VAL A 120 -22.19 -6.84 -1.36
C VAL A 120 -22.87 -7.65 -0.26
N ASP A 121 -23.71 -8.61 -0.63
CA ASP A 121 -24.44 -9.42 0.33
C ASP A 121 -23.62 -10.58 0.88
N LEU A 122 -23.84 -10.89 2.16
CA LEU A 122 -23.43 -12.15 2.74
C LEU A 122 -24.33 -13.26 2.19
N ASP A 123 -23.75 -14.42 1.86
CA ASP A 123 -24.51 -15.56 1.36
C ASP A 123 -25.58 -15.96 2.37
N LYS A 124 -26.85 -15.94 1.95
CA LYS A 124 -28.02 -16.24 2.79
C LYS A 124 -28.01 -17.66 3.33
N ASN A 125 -27.26 -18.56 2.71
CA ASN A 125 -27.10 -19.94 3.17
C ASN A 125 -26.15 -20.07 4.36
N ILE A 126 -25.35 -19.05 4.67
CA ILE A 126 -24.42 -19.06 5.81
C ILE A 126 -25.13 -18.46 7.01
N LEU A 127 -25.58 -19.32 7.92
CA LEU A 127 -26.35 -18.93 9.09
C LEU A 127 -25.47 -18.40 10.22
N TYR A 128 -26.03 -17.49 11.01
CA TYR A 128 -25.37 -16.96 12.21
C TYR A 128 -25.09 -18.09 13.21
N GLY A 129 -23.84 -18.16 13.70
CA GLY A 129 -23.38 -19.20 14.63
C GLY A 129 -22.65 -20.37 13.97
N GLU A 130 -22.70 -20.49 12.64
CA GLU A 130 -21.82 -21.43 11.93
C GLU A 130 -20.37 -20.93 11.92
N SER A 131 -19.42 -21.86 11.95
CA SER A 131 -17.99 -21.51 11.87
C SER A 131 -17.63 -20.71 10.61
N ARG A 132 -18.37 -20.93 9.53
CA ARG A 132 -18.17 -20.23 8.24
C ARG A 132 -18.68 -18.79 8.24
N TYR A 133 -19.62 -18.45 9.13
CA TYR A 133 -20.23 -17.12 9.19
C TYR A 133 -19.20 -16.03 9.49
N TYR A 134 -18.43 -16.20 10.56
CA TYR A 134 -17.43 -15.21 10.96
C TYR A 134 -16.32 -15.07 9.92
N GLY A 135 -15.93 -16.16 9.25
CA GLY A 135 -14.98 -16.12 8.14
C GLY A 135 -15.51 -15.32 6.94
N ALA A 136 -16.73 -15.62 6.50
CA ALA A 136 -17.37 -14.90 5.39
C ALA A 136 -17.57 -13.41 5.72
N LEU A 137 -18.05 -13.10 6.94
CA LEU A 137 -18.23 -11.71 7.39
C LEU A 137 -16.89 -10.97 7.46
N SER A 138 -15.82 -11.61 7.97
CA SER A 138 -14.49 -11.02 8.03
C SER A 138 -13.91 -10.72 6.65
N ILE A 139 -14.12 -11.62 5.68
CA ILE A 139 -13.70 -11.40 4.28
C ILE A 139 -14.48 -10.24 3.66
N MET A 140 -15.79 -10.18 3.90
CA MET A 140 -16.61 -9.08 3.39
C MET A 140 -16.24 -7.75 4.04
N ALA A 141 -15.97 -7.73 5.34
CA ALA A 141 -15.55 -6.53 6.06
C ALA A 141 -14.14 -6.06 5.63
N SER A 142 -13.22 -7.00 5.41
CA SER A 142 -11.85 -6.68 4.99
C SER A 142 -11.78 -6.10 3.58
N LYS A 143 -12.68 -6.47 2.68
CA LYS A 143 -12.78 -5.77 1.39
C LYS A 143 -13.50 -4.43 1.52
N LEU A 144 -14.53 -4.36 2.37
CA LEU A 144 -15.32 -3.14 2.57
C LEU A 144 -14.47 -2.00 3.15
N SER A 145 -13.43 -2.30 3.94
CA SER A 145 -12.52 -1.29 4.49
C SER A 145 -11.70 -0.52 3.46
N TYR A 146 -11.66 -0.96 2.20
CA TYR A 146 -10.99 -0.25 1.10
C TYR A 146 -11.93 0.68 0.32
N GLU A 147 -13.22 0.68 0.64
CA GLU A 147 -14.22 1.51 -0.03
C GLU A 147 -14.36 2.89 0.62
N ASN A 148 -15.00 3.82 -0.07
CA ASN A 148 -15.26 5.15 0.49
C ASN A 148 -16.33 5.12 1.60
N GLU A 149 -16.33 6.15 2.43
CA GLU A 149 -17.24 6.25 3.59
C GLU A 149 -18.72 6.15 3.19
N ALA A 150 -19.12 6.77 2.08
CA ALA A 150 -20.52 6.76 1.63
C ALA A 150 -20.97 5.35 1.21
N PHE A 151 -20.11 4.61 0.53
CA PHE A 151 -20.33 3.21 0.15
C PHE A 151 -20.39 2.30 1.38
N ILE A 152 -19.46 2.49 2.33
CA ILE A 152 -19.42 1.73 3.59
C ILE A 152 -20.71 1.95 4.36
N ASN A 153 -21.08 3.21 4.59
CA ASN A 153 -22.28 3.56 5.35
C ASN A 153 -23.53 2.92 4.72
N ASN A 154 -23.73 3.11 3.41
CA ASN A 154 -24.85 2.51 2.68
C ASN A 154 -24.89 0.98 2.79
N THR A 155 -23.73 0.31 2.66
CA THR A 155 -23.64 -1.16 2.76
C THR A 155 -24.00 -1.64 4.16
N VAL A 156 -23.44 -1.03 5.21
CA VAL A 156 -23.65 -1.48 6.58
C VAL A 156 -25.08 -1.21 7.05
N THR A 157 -25.66 -0.06 6.70
CA THR A 157 -27.02 0.31 7.14
C THR A 157 -28.10 -0.40 6.34
N ASN A 158 -27.99 -0.42 5.01
CA ASN A 158 -29.09 -0.83 4.14
C ASN A 158 -29.01 -2.31 3.77
N GLU A 159 -27.80 -2.81 3.45
CA GLU A 159 -27.61 -4.20 3.00
C GLU A 159 -27.43 -5.15 4.17
N TRP A 160 -26.47 -4.89 5.06
CA TRP A 160 -26.14 -5.83 6.14
C TRP A 160 -27.01 -5.65 7.38
N LYS A 161 -27.56 -4.44 7.61
CA LYS A 161 -28.40 -4.09 8.77
C LYS A 161 -27.75 -4.38 10.13
N VAL A 162 -26.41 -4.46 10.18
CA VAL A 162 -25.65 -4.94 11.36
C VAL A 162 -25.70 -3.94 12.52
N ILE A 163 -25.67 -2.64 12.23
CA ILE A 163 -25.72 -1.59 13.27
C ILE A 163 -27.04 -1.64 14.05
N PHE A 164 -28.16 -1.90 13.36
CA PHE A 164 -29.46 -1.94 14.01
C PHE A 164 -29.54 -3.11 14.99
N SER A 165 -29.05 -4.30 14.62
CA SER A 165 -29.04 -5.47 15.50
C SER A 165 -28.14 -5.30 16.72
N ILE A 166 -26.96 -4.68 16.59
CA ILE A 166 -26.03 -4.47 17.72
C ILE A 166 -26.61 -3.47 18.73
N ILE A 167 -27.20 -2.36 18.27
CA ILE A 167 -27.85 -1.38 19.15
C ILE A 167 -29.08 -2.00 19.82
N TYR A 168 -29.91 -2.77 19.09
CA TYR A 168 -31.05 -3.47 19.68
C TYR A 168 -30.62 -4.49 20.75
N LEU A 169 -29.55 -5.25 20.50
CA LEU A 169 -29.00 -6.22 21.46
C LEU A 169 -28.43 -5.57 22.72
N LEU A 170 -27.81 -4.38 22.59
CA LEU A 170 -27.30 -3.62 23.73
C LEU A 170 -28.38 -2.88 24.51
N SER A 171 -29.52 -2.59 23.87
CA SER A 171 -30.66 -1.91 24.51
C SER A 171 -31.65 -2.87 25.20
N ILE A 172 -31.45 -4.19 25.07
CA ILE A 172 -32.26 -5.26 25.71
C ILE A 172 -31.52 -5.89 26.92
N LYS A 173 -30.33 -5.39 27.27
CA LYS A 173 -29.65 -5.69 28.55
C LYS A 173 -29.77 -4.51 29.50
#